data_AF-A0A2V7I0B9-F1
#
_entry.id   AF-A0A2V7I0B9-F1
#
_cell.length_a   1.000
_cell.length_b   1.000
_cell.length_c   1.000
_cell.angle_alpha   90.00
_cell.angle_beta   90.00
_cell.angle_gamma   90.00
#
_symmetry.space_group_name_H-M   'P 1'
#
loop_
_entity.id
_entity.type
_entity.pdbx_description
1 polymer ?
#
loop_
_entity_poly.entity_id
_entity_poly.type
_entity_poly.pdbx_seq_one_letter_code
_entity_poly.pdbx_strand_id
1 'polypeptide(L)'
;MTSAAPTPSRASRCGLPLVYAALAVVLWASWRYDHSRLGFAARATRDSPVTAAAMGIDIVWVKSFTFGVGAAIAALGGVLRAHYILVQGPEDMGFFVSVGFLIFVVFGGSYTFWGPLFGGMALTILPELLRFSAKDRFIIYGALLTVMVIIRPQGLITRVPTGAAPRWFGGRRRAPTSV
;
A
#
# COMPACT_ATOMS: atom_id res chain seq x y z
N MET A 1 -18.30 25.19 -41.02
CA MET A 1 -19.43 24.36 -40.58
C MET A 1 -18.86 23.18 -39.80
N THR A 2 -18.37 23.42 -38.58
CA THR A 2 -19.08 23.37 -37.29
C THR A 2 -19.26 21.96 -36.72
N SER A 3 -18.41 21.68 -35.73
CA SER A 3 -18.74 21.06 -34.43
C SER A 3 -19.13 19.58 -34.39
N ALA A 4 -18.22 18.74 -33.89
CA ALA A 4 -18.49 17.85 -32.74
C ALA A 4 -17.19 17.17 -32.26
N ALA A 5 -16.33 17.91 -31.55
CA ALA A 5 -15.39 17.28 -30.64
C ALA A 5 -16.20 16.77 -29.42
N PRO A 6 -16.07 15.51 -28.98
CA PRO A 6 -16.79 15.04 -27.82
C PRO A 6 -16.29 15.79 -26.58
N THR A 7 -17.11 16.70 -26.07
CA THR A 7 -16.85 17.47 -24.85
C THR A 7 -16.79 16.54 -23.63
N PRO A 8 -15.66 16.45 -22.89
CA PRO A 8 -15.58 15.65 -21.68
C PRO A 8 -16.00 16.51 -20.49
N SER A 9 -17.31 16.65 -20.21
CA SER A 9 -17.72 17.69 -19.25
C SER A 9 -18.81 17.33 -18.22
N ARG A 10 -19.38 16.12 -18.22
CA ARG A 10 -20.39 15.73 -17.19
C ARG A 10 -20.12 14.42 -16.46
N ALA A 11 -19.64 13.38 -17.16
CA ALA A 11 -19.34 12.09 -16.54
C ALA A 11 -18.13 12.15 -15.57
N SER A 12 -17.12 12.97 -15.88
CA SER A 12 -15.91 13.14 -15.07
C SER A 12 -16.16 13.87 -13.74
N ARG A 13 -17.18 14.74 -13.65
CA ARG A 13 -17.46 15.55 -12.45
C ARG A 13 -18.23 14.81 -11.34
N CYS A 14 -19.00 13.77 -11.66
CA CYS A 14 -19.72 13.00 -10.64
C CYS A 14 -18.89 11.84 -10.05
N GLY A 15 -17.96 11.27 -10.82
CA GLY A 15 -17.11 10.19 -10.32
C GLY A 15 -16.01 10.69 -9.37
N LEU A 16 -15.36 11.81 -9.71
CA LEU A 16 -14.24 12.35 -8.94
C LEU A 16 -14.58 12.60 -7.46
N PRO A 17 -15.71 13.25 -7.09
CA PRO A 17 -16.05 13.44 -5.70
C PRO A 17 -16.26 12.11 -4.97
N LEU A 18 -16.75 11.07 -5.63
CA LEU A 18 -16.91 9.74 -5.03
C LEU A 18 -15.55 9.10 -4.73
N VAL A 19 -14.56 9.28 -5.61
CA VAL A 19 -13.17 8.83 -5.38
C VAL A 19 -12.52 9.58 -4.23
N TYR A 20 -12.62 10.91 -4.22
CA TYR A 20 -12.06 11.72 -3.13
C TYR A 20 -12.76 11.46 -1.79
N ALA A 21 -14.07 11.25 -1.80
CA ALA A 21 -14.82 10.86 -0.61
C ALA A 21 -14.40 9.48 -0.10
N ALA A 22 -14.29 8.48 -0.99
CA ALA A 22 -13.81 7.15 -0.62
C ALA A 22 -12.38 7.20 -0.07
N LEU A 23 -11.49 7.98 -0.70
CA LEU A 23 -10.12 8.20 -0.21
C LEU A 23 -10.11 8.86 1.17
N ALA A 24 -10.92 9.90 1.38
CA ALA A 24 -11.05 10.57 2.67
C ALA A 24 -11.58 9.62 3.76
N VAL A 25 -12.59 8.79 3.45
CA VAL A 25 -13.11 7.77 4.37
C VAL A 25 -12.05 6.74 4.71
N VAL A 26 -11.28 6.25 3.72
CA VAL A 26 -10.19 5.29 3.96
C VAL A 26 -9.08 5.91 4.82
N LEU A 27 -8.69 7.16 4.54
CA LEU A 27 -7.69 7.88 5.35
C LEU A 27 -8.17 8.08 6.78
N TRP A 28 -9.43 8.50 6.95
CA TRP A 28 -10.03 8.68 8.27
C TRP A 28 -10.14 7.36 9.04
N ALA A 29 -10.60 6.29 8.39
CA ALA A 29 -10.70 4.96 8.99
C ALA A 29 -9.31 4.42 9.39
N SER A 30 -8.29 4.62 8.54
CA SER A 30 -6.91 4.23 8.81
C SER A 30 -6.33 5.00 10.00
N TRP A 31 -6.57 6.31 10.05
CA TRP A 31 -6.15 7.14 11.17
C TRP A 31 -6.84 6.74 12.47
N ARG A 32 -8.15 6.47 12.42
CA ARG A 32 -8.93 6.05 13.59
C ARG A 32 -8.50 4.67 14.08
N TYR A 33 -8.18 3.76 13.17
CA TYR A 33 -7.66 2.43 13.47
C TYR A 33 -6.30 2.51 14.17
N ASP A 34 -5.39 3.36 13.69
CA ASP A 34 -4.06 3.55 14.27
C ASP A 34 -4.10 4.05 15.73
N HIS A 35 -5.09 4.91 16.04
CA HIS A 35 -5.37 5.45 17.38
C HIS A 35 -6.27 4.55 18.25
N SER A 36 -6.69 3.38 17.74
CA SER A 36 -7.55 2.47 18.49
C SER A 36 -6.75 1.44 19.30
N ARG A 37 -7.39 0.81 20.29
CA ARG A 37 -6.81 -0.32 21.05
C ARG A 37 -6.45 -1.49 20.13
N LEU A 38 -7.21 -1.69 19.05
CA LEU A 38 -6.95 -2.74 18.06
C LEU A 38 -5.68 -2.47 17.26
N GLY A 39 -5.43 -1.22 16.87
CA GLY A 39 -4.19 -0.83 16.20
C GLY A 39 -2.97 -1.01 17.11
N PHE A 40 -3.10 -0.71 18.40
CA PHE A 40 -2.04 -1.01 19.38
C PHE A 40 -1.79 -2.51 19.53
N ALA A 41 -2.85 -3.32 19.67
CA ALA A 41 -2.74 -4.78 19.75
C ALA A 41 -2.08 -5.37 18.50
N ALA A 42 -2.43 -4.88 17.31
CA ALA A 42 -1.82 -5.28 16.05
C ALA A 42 -0.31 -4.98 16.00
N ARG A 43 0.10 -3.78 16.45
CA ARG A 43 1.53 -3.40 16.58
C ARG A 43 2.25 -4.30 17.58
N ALA A 44 1.68 -4.54 18.75
CA ALA A 44 2.26 -5.43 19.76
C ALA A 44 2.46 -6.86 19.24
N THR A 45 1.47 -7.41 18.52
CA THR A 45 1.60 -8.74 17.89
C THR A 45 2.63 -8.79 16.76
N ARG A 46 2.93 -7.66 16.11
CA ARG A 46 3.96 -7.55 15.07
C ARG A 46 5.38 -7.57 15.66
N ASP A 47 5.59 -6.95 16.81
CA ASP A 47 6.91 -6.84 17.43
C ASP A 47 7.36 -8.15 18.09
N SER A 48 6.48 -8.77 18.89
CA SER A 48 6.72 -10.08 19.48
C SER A 48 5.40 -10.81 19.73
N PRO A 49 5.03 -11.81 18.92
CA PRO A 49 3.80 -12.56 19.12
C PRO A 49 3.81 -13.32 20.45
N VAL A 50 4.97 -13.83 20.87
CA VAL A 50 5.11 -14.56 22.15
C VAL A 50 4.80 -13.65 23.34
N THR A 51 5.32 -12.42 23.33
CA THR A 51 5.06 -11.43 24.39
C THR A 51 3.61 -10.95 24.36
N ALA A 52 3.02 -10.77 23.19
CA ALA A 52 1.62 -10.39 23.05
C ALA A 52 0.66 -11.46 23.60
N ALA A 53 0.92 -12.74 23.35
CA ALA A 53 0.15 -13.85 23.92
C ALA A 53 0.25 -13.89 25.45
N ALA A 54 1.45 -13.65 26.02
CA ALA A 54 1.64 -13.60 27.48
C ALA A 54 0.85 -12.46 28.14
N MET A 55 0.57 -11.38 27.40
CA MET A 55 -0.25 -10.24 27.83
C MET A 55 -1.76 -10.47 27.63
N GLY A 56 -2.18 -11.68 27.24
CA GLY A 56 -3.59 -12.05 27.05
C GLY A 56 -4.21 -11.56 25.72
N ILE A 57 -3.39 -11.19 24.73
CA ILE A 57 -3.89 -10.78 23.41
C ILE A 57 -4.11 -12.03 22.54
N ASP A 58 -5.34 -12.19 22.02
CA ASP A 58 -5.62 -13.21 20.99
C ASP A 58 -4.98 -12.81 19.66
N ILE A 59 -3.87 -13.48 19.32
CA ILE A 59 -3.11 -13.23 18.10
C ILE A 59 -3.93 -13.61 16.85
N VAL A 60 -4.69 -14.70 16.91
CA VAL A 60 -5.42 -15.23 15.75
C VAL A 60 -6.54 -14.26 15.38
N TRP A 61 -7.29 -13.80 16.38
CA TRP A 61 -8.37 -12.85 16.18
C TRP A 61 -7.84 -11.50 15.65
N VAL A 62 -6.78 -10.96 16.27
CA VAL A 62 -6.17 -9.69 15.83
C VAL A 62 -5.65 -9.78 14.39
N LYS A 63 -4.94 -10.85 14.03
CA LYS A 63 -4.45 -11.06 12.66
C LYS A 63 -5.59 -11.16 11.64
N SER A 64 -6.59 -11.97 11.94
CA SER A 64 -7.73 -12.19 11.04
C SER A 64 -8.52 -10.89 10.83
N PHE A 65 -8.72 -10.12 11.90
CA PHE A 65 -9.36 -8.81 11.83
C PHE A 65 -8.55 -7.81 11.00
N THR A 66 -7.24 -7.70 11.25
CA THR A 66 -6.35 -6.79 10.48
C THR A 66 -6.34 -7.14 9.00
N PHE A 67 -6.32 -8.43 8.65
CA PHE A 67 -6.39 -8.91 7.28
C PHE A 67 -7.74 -8.58 6.64
N GLY A 68 -8.85 -8.82 7.34
CA GLY A 68 -10.19 -8.51 6.85
C GLY A 68 -10.38 -7.02 6.56
N VAL A 69 -9.90 -6.14 7.45
CA VAL A 69 -9.94 -4.68 7.23
C VAL A 69 -9.10 -4.28 6.01
N GLY A 70 -7.89 -4.84 5.88
CA GLY A 70 -7.02 -4.58 4.71
C GLY A 70 -7.65 -5.04 3.40
N ALA A 71 -8.25 -6.24 3.39
CA ALA A 71 -8.94 -6.79 2.24
C ALA A 71 -10.17 -5.95 1.85
N ALA A 72 -10.93 -5.43 2.82
CA ALA A 72 -12.06 -4.55 2.58
C ALA A 72 -11.62 -3.24 1.89
N ILE A 73 -10.54 -2.62 2.35
CA ILE A 73 -9.99 -1.40 1.75
C ILE A 73 -9.47 -1.67 0.32
N ALA A 74 -8.78 -2.79 0.11
CA ALA A 74 -8.31 -3.19 -1.21
C ALA A 74 -9.48 -3.47 -2.18
N ALA A 75 -10.53 -4.15 -1.71
CA ALA A 75 -11.73 -4.42 -2.48
C ALA A 75 -12.46 -3.13 -2.87
N LEU A 76 -12.58 -2.16 -1.95
CA LEU A 76 -13.16 -0.85 -2.25
C LEU A 76 -12.41 -0.14 -3.39
N GLY A 77 -11.07 -0.16 -3.37
CA GLY A 77 -10.26 0.38 -4.45
C GLY A 77 -10.46 -0.37 -5.78
N GLY A 78 -10.57 -1.69 -5.73
CA GLY A 78 -10.83 -2.55 -6.89
C GLY A 78 -12.19 -2.28 -7.54
N VAL A 79 -13.25 -2.18 -6.73
CA VAL A 79 -14.62 -1.87 -7.20
C VAL A 79 -14.66 -0.47 -7.83
N LEU A 80 -14.03 0.52 -7.21
CA LEU A 80 -13.90 1.86 -7.78
C LEU A 80 -13.21 1.82 -9.15
N ARG A 81 -12.11 1.08 -9.26
CA ARG A 81 -11.37 0.93 -10.51
C ARG A 81 -12.21 0.24 -11.59
N ALA A 82 -12.95 -0.80 -11.25
CA ALA A 82 -13.86 -1.48 -12.17
C ALA A 82 -14.97 -0.54 -12.68
N HIS A 83 -15.55 0.27 -11.78
CA HIS A 83 -16.56 1.25 -12.14
C HIS A 83 -16.03 2.35 -13.09
N TYR A 84 -14.77 2.74 -12.95
CA TYR A 84 -14.16 3.76 -13.81
C TYR A 84 -13.71 3.25 -15.17
N ILE A 85 -13.10 2.05 -15.21
CA ILE A 85 -12.50 1.52 -16.44
C ILE A 85 -13.57 0.85 -17.32
N LEU A 86 -14.71 0.43 -16.74
CA LEU A 86 -15.92 -0.14 -17.36
C LEU A 86 -15.70 -1.46 -18.14
N VAL A 87 -14.57 -1.61 -18.83
CA VAL A 87 -14.14 -2.81 -19.57
C VAL A 87 -12.66 -3.02 -19.30
N GLN A 88 -12.30 -4.15 -18.68
CA GLN A 88 -10.91 -4.54 -18.43
C GLN A 88 -10.54 -5.75 -19.30
N GLY A 89 -9.42 -5.66 -20.01
CA GLY A 89 -8.83 -6.80 -20.70
C GLY A 89 -8.12 -7.74 -19.72
N PRO A 90 -7.89 -9.02 -20.07
CA PRO A 90 -7.08 -9.95 -19.27
C PRO A 90 -5.68 -9.40 -18.94
N GLU A 91 -5.11 -8.59 -19.84
CA GLU A 91 -3.83 -7.90 -19.65
C GLU A 91 -3.86 -6.84 -18.52
N ASP A 92 -5.01 -6.21 -18.25
CA ASP A 92 -5.14 -5.14 -17.26
C ASP A 92 -5.29 -5.66 -15.82
N MET A 93 -5.51 -6.96 -15.64
CA MET A 93 -5.45 -7.66 -14.36
C MET A 93 -4.28 -8.65 -14.28
N GLY A 94 -3.31 -8.53 -15.19
CA GLY A 94 -2.13 -9.37 -15.21
C GLY A 94 -1.15 -9.10 -14.07
N PHE A 95 -0.14 -9.97 -13.98
CA PHE A 95 0.91 -9.93 -12.96
C PHE A 95 1.59 -8.56 -12.80
N PHE A 96 1.86 -7.87 -13.92
CA PHE A 96 2.57 -6.59 -13.91
C PHE A 96 1.80 -5.47 -13.18
N VAL A 97 0.47 -5.53 -13.18
CA VAL A 97 -0.36 -4.55 -12.46
C VAL A 97 -0.28 -4.77 -10.95
N SER A 98 -0.27 -6.02 -10.50
CA SER A 98 -0.05 -6.38 -9.10
C SER A 98 1.33 -5.94 -8.60
N VAL A 99 2.37 -6.10 -9.43
CA VAL A 99 3.70 -5.58 -9.14
C VAL A 99 3.68 -4.05 -9.06
N GLY A 100 2.96 -3.37 -9.95
CA GLY A 100 2.76 -1.92 -9.87
C GLY A 100 2.18 -1.46 -8.54
N PHE A 101 1.14 -2.15 -8.04
CA PHE A 101 0.57 -1.86 -6.72
C PHE A 101 1.58 -2.10 -5.58
N LEU A 102 2.39 -3.16 -5.66
CA LEU A 102 3.45 -3.41 -4.68
C LEU A 102 4.47 -2.26 -4.67
N ILE A 103 4.87 -1.76 -5.84
CA ILE A 103 5.81 -0.64 -5.96
C ILE A 103 5.23 0.62 -5.32
N PHE A 104 3.95 0.92 -5.55
CA PHE A 104 3.29 2.07 -4.90
C PHE A 104 3.40 2.02 -3.37
N VAL A 105 3.20 0.83 -2.79
CA VAL A 105 3.29 0.62 -1.33
C VAL A 105 4.74 0.68 -0.84
N VAL A 106 5.67 0.02 -1.53
CA VAL A 106 7.10 -0.02 -1.14
C VAL A 106 7.74 1.36 -1.25
N PHE A 107 7.43 2.10 -2.31
CA PHE A 107 7.94 3.45 -2.52
C PHE A 107 7.39 4.43 -1.47
N GLY A 108 6.10 4.32 -1.15
CA GLY A 108 5.47 5.11 -0.10
C GLY A 108 5.97 4.78 1.32
N GLY A 109 6.19 3.49 1.60
CA GLY A 109 6.59 2.96 2.90
C GLY A 109 5.44 2.35 3.70
N SER A 110 5.69 1.18 4.29
CA SER A 110 4.67 0.36 4.97
C SER A 110 4.49 0.69 6.46
N TYR A 111 5.29 1.61 7.01
CA TYR A 111 5.33 1.87 8.45
C TYR A 111 4.50 3.09 8.89
N THR A 112 4.11 3.95 7.94
CA THR A 112 3.34 5.18 8.22
C THR A 112 2.15 5.28 7.28
N PHE A 113 0.99 5.69 7.81
CA PHE A 113 -0.24 5.84 7.02
C PHE A 113 -0.13 6.86 5.87
N TRP A 114 0.73 7.88 6.00
CA TRP A 114 1.03 8.83 4.93
C TRP A 114 1.86 8.24 3.79
N GLY A 115 2.61 7.17 4.05
CA GLY A 115 3.53 6.56 3.09
C GLY A 115 2.85 6.20 1.77
N PRO A 116 1.82 5.33 1.77
CA PRO A 116 1.11 4.94 0.55
C PRO A 116 0.49 6.10 -0.22
N LEU A 117 0.08 7.18 0.46
CA LEU A 117 -0.49 8.37 -0.18
C LEU A 117 0.56 9.11 -1.02
N PHE A 118 1.74 9.35 -0.44
CA PHE A 118 2.86 9.96 -1.15
C PHE A 118 3.45 9.02 -2.22
N GLY A 119 3.47 7.71 -1.95
CA GLY A 119 3.89 6.70 -2.93
C GLY A 119 2.99 6.68 -4.16
N GLY A 120 1.68 6.71 -3.95
CA GLY A 120 0.69 6.83 -5.02
C GLY A 120 0.84 8.14 -5.79
N MET A 121 0.96 9.29 -5.11
CA MET A 121 1.13 10.59 -5.79
C MET A 121 2.41 10.64 -6.62
N ALA A 122 3.56 10.28 -6.04
CA ALA A 122 4.84 10.31 -6.73
C ALA A 122 4.88 9.38 -7.95
N LEU A 123 4.33 8.17 -7.81
CA LEU A 123 4.32 7.17 -8.87
C LEU A 123 3.10 7.24 -9.79
N THR A 124 2.21 8.21 -9.60
CA THR A 124 1.25 8.64 -10.64
C THR A 124 1.91 9.68 -11.55
N ILE A 125 2.72 10.58 -10.99
CA ILE A 125 3.44 11.60 -11.75
C ILE A 125 4.58 10.96 -12.57
N LEU A 126 5.34 10.03 -11.98
CA LEU A 126 6.47 9.39 -12.64
C LEU A 126 6.14 8.70 -13.99
N PRO A 127 5.08 7.87 -14.12
CA PRO A 127 4.71 7.26 -15.40
C PRO A 127 4.14 8.27 -16.41
N GLU A 128 3.63 9.42 -15.97
CA GLU A 128 3.20 10.49 -16.88
C GLU A 128 4.41 11.17 -17.55
N LEU A 129 5.54 11.30 -16.84
CA LEU A 129 6.82 11.73 -17.44
C LEU A 129 7.42 10.66 -18.36
N LEU A 130 7.21 9.38 -18.05
CA LEU A 130 7.71 8.24 -18.83
C LEU A 130 6.79 7.82 -19.97
N ARG A 131 5.70 8.57 -20.21
CA ARG A 131 4.69 8.27 -21.23
C ARG A 131 5.24 8.18 -22.66
N PHE A 132 6.46 8.66 -22.87
CA PHE A 132 7.19 8.59 -24.15
C PHE A 132 7.72 7.19 -24.50
N SER A 133 7.92 6.28 -23.52
CA SER A 133 8.46 4.94 -23.78
C SER A 133 7.61 3.84 -23.13
N ALA A 134 6.50 3.48 -23.78
CA ALA A 134 5.57 2.43 -23.29
C ALA A 134 6.24 1.06 -23.11
N LYS A 135 7.35 0.77 -23.82
CA LYS A 135 8.03 -0.53 -23.83
C LYS A 135 8.99 -0.72 -22.64
N ASP A 136 9.59 0.36 -22.14
CA ASP A 136 10.61 0.30 -21.09
C ASP A 136 10.03 0.36 -19.66
N ARG A 137 8.73 0.64 -19.56
CA ARG A 137 8.02 0.84 -18.29
C ARG A 137 8.16 -0.35 -17.32
N PHE A 138 8.18 -1.58 -17.82
CA PHE A 138 8.32 -2.78 -16.98
C PHE A 138 9.73 -2.95 -16.40
N ILE A 139 10.77 -2.69 -17.19
CA ILE A 139 12.17 -2.73 -16.74
C ILE A 139 12.39 -1.64 -15.68
N ILE A 140 11.84 -0.46 -15.92
CA ILE A 140 11.93 0.67 -15.00
C ILE A 140 11.22 0.35 -13.68
N TYR A 141 10.05 -0.28 -13.70
CA TYR A 141 9.35 -0.71 -12.49
C TYR A 141 10.16 -1.72 -11.67
N GLY A 142 10.78 -2.71 -12.32
CA GLY A 142 11.66 -3.66 -11.64
C GLY A 142 12.89 -2.99 -11.04
N ALA A 143 13.58 -2.14 -11.82
CA ALA A 143 14.76 -1.40 -11.37
C ALA A 143 14.42 -0.45 -10.21
N LEU A 144 13.30 0.28 -10.29
CA LEU A 144 12.82 1.16 -9.23
C LEU A 144 12.54 0.39 -7.94
N LEU A 145 11.89 -0.77 -8.02
CA LEU A 145 11.66 -1.63 -6.86
C LEU A 145 12.98 -2.08 -6.23
N THR A 146 13.94 -2.55 -7.04
CA THR A 146 15.25 -3.00 -6.58
C THR A 146 16.02 -1.86 -5.91
N VAL A 147 16.11 -0.70 -6.56
CA VAL A 147 16.77 0.49 -6.02
C VAL A 147 16.14 0.92 -4.70
N MET A 148 14.82 0.89 -4.61
CA MET A 148 14.11 1.30 -3.38
C MET A 148 14.35 0.33 -2.22
N VAL A 149 14.33 -0.98 -2.49
CA VAL A 149 14.64 -2.01 -1.49
C VAL A 149 16.09 -1.89 -0.99
N ILE A 150 17.03 -1.54 -1.89
CA ILE A 150 18.44 -1.32 -1.54
C ILE A 150 18.62 -0.06 -0.70
N ILE A 151 18.01 1.06 -1.09
CA ILE A 151 18.24 2.34 -0.45
C ILE A 151 17.49 2.43 0.89
N ARG A 152 16.21 2.03 0.94
CA ARG A 152 15.35 2.13 2.14
C ARG A 152 14.24 1.07 2.13
N PRO A 153 14.47 -0.16 2.65
CA PRO A 153 13.44 -1.21 2.71
C PRO A 153 12.25 -0.85 3.62
N GLN A 154 12.41 0.21 4.41
CA GLN A 154 11.41 0.75 5.33
C GLN A 154 10.62 1.96 4.76
N GLY A 155 10.87 2.37 3.52
CA GLY A 155 10.16 3.46 2.84
C GLY A 155 10.67 4.88 3.16
N LEU A 156 10.18 5.87 2.39
CA LEU A 156 10.58 7.28 2.49
C LEU A 156 10.08 7.95 3.78
N ILE A 157 8.88 7.58 4.26
CA ILE A 157 8.22 8.20 5.42
C ILE A 157 8.11 7.16 6.54
N THR A 158 9.19 7.00 7.31
CA THR A 158 9.22 6.10 8.46
C THR A 158 9.55 6.89 9.73
N ARG A 159 8.73 6.70 10.77
CA ARG A 159 8.87 7.30 12.11
C ARG A 159 9.88 6.57 13.01
N VAL A 160 10.56 5.55 12.51
CA VAL A 160 11.58 4.82 13.26
C VAL A 160 12.84 5.69 13.30
N PRO A 161 13.42 5.98 14.49
CA PRO A 161 14.63 6.78 14.62
C PRO A 161 15.75 6.26 13.72
N THR A 162 16.43 7.19 13.06
CA THR A 162 17.69 7.01 12.34
C THR A 162 18.65 6.13 13.16
N GLY A 163 18.82 4.86 12.82
CA GLY A 163 19.78 3.97 13.50
C GLY A 163 19.58 2.46 13.38
N ALA A 164 18.37 1.96 13.08
CA ALA A 164 18.18 0.52 12.89
C ALA A 164 18.59 0.12 11.45
N ALA A 165 19.89 -0.11 11.26
CA ALA A 165 20.43 -0.75 10.07
C ALA A 165 19.70 -2.09 9.80
N PRO A 166 19.62 -2.54 8.53
CA PRO A 166 18.92 -3.77 8.19
C PRO A 166 19.61 -4.95 8.91
N ARG A 167 18.93 -5.58 9.87
CA ARG A 167 19.43 -6.80 10.53
C ARG A 167 19.25 -8.04 9.64
N TRP A 168 19.68 -7.95 8.38
CA TRP A 168 19.64 -9.01 7.38
C TRP A 168 20.28 -10.33 7.86
N PHE A 169 21.17 -10.26 8.86
CA PHE A 169 21.87 -11.41 9.44
C PHE A 169 21.75 -11.47 10.98
N GLY A 170 20.55 -11.34 11.52
CA GLY A 170 20.29 -11.62 12.95
C GLY A 170 20.18 -13.11 13.23
N GLY A 171 21.32 -13.80 13.32
CA GLY A 171 21.40 -15.25 13.56
C GLY A 171 20.52 -15.76 14.70
N ARG A 172 19.91 -16.92 14.45
CA ARG A 172 19.21 -17.78 15.41
C ARG A 172 20.01 -17.87 16.72
N ARG A 173 19.58 -17.15 17.76
CA ARG A 173 20.01 -17.49 19.12
C ARG A 173 19.19 -18.71 19.55
N ARG A 174 19.85 -19.87 19.49
CA ARG A 174 19.40 -21.13 20.08
C ARG A 174 19.03 -20.87 21.54
N ALA A 175 17.85 -21.32 21.96
CA ALA A 175 17.53 -21.42 23.38
C ALA A 175 18.48 -22.45 24.01
N PRO A 176 19.09 -22.17 25.17
CA PRO A 176 19.73 -23.23 25.94
C PRO A 176 18.65 -24.18 26.44
N THR A 177 18.70 -25.42 25.97
CA THR A 177 18.10 -26.55 26.66
C THR A 177 18.85 -26.71 27.99
N SER A 178 18.18 -26.44 29.11
CA SER A 178 18.61 -26.91 30.42
C SER A 178 17.46 -27.71 31.03
N VAL A 179 17.71 -29.03 31.02
CA VAL A 179 17.25 -30.13 31.89
C VAL A 179 16.15 -29.80 32.89
#